data_AF-A0A3C0HH50-F1
#
_entry.id   AF-A0A3C0HH50-F1
#
_cell.length_a   1.000
_cell.length_b   1.000
_cell.length_c   1.000
_cell.angle_alpha   90.00
_cell.angle_beta   90.00
_cell.angle_gamma   90.00
#
_symmetry.space_group_name_H-M   'P 1'
#
loop_
_entity.id
_entity.type
_entity.pdbx_description
1 polymer ?
#
loop_
_entity_poly.entity_id
_entity_poly.type
_entity_poly.pdbx_seq_one_letter_code
_entity_poly.pdbx_strand_id
1 'polypeptide(L)'
;MVERYRGVSPALALARRLEAEEGASSALDFLRRHLRQRPSIRGEAALIELALRSDRDDARGLLVALQQINEQLIVRSPGYRCQSCGFGARAHHWQCPSCKQWASIKPLPHVAIE
;
A
#
# COMPACT_ATOMS: atom_id res chain seq x y z
N MET A 1 10.27 6.76 -16.76
CA MET A 1 9.54 5.47 -16.81
C MET A 1 8.66 5.26 -15.57
N VAL A 2 9.20 5.40 -14.36
CA VAL A 2 8.48 5.28 -13.07
C VAL A 2 7.33 6.31 -12.91
N GLU A 3 7.47 7.50 -13.47
CA GLU A 3 6.47 8.58 -13.33
C GLU A 3 5.17 8.31 -14.10
N ARG A 4 5.23 7.57 -15.23
CA ARG A 4 4.08 7.35 -16.12
C ARG A 4 3.31 6.06 -15.83
N TYR A 5 3.95 5.05 -15.23
CA TYR A 5 3.31 3.76 -14.93
C TYR A 5 2.68 3.75 -13.54
N ARG A 6 1.41 3.33 -13.43
CA ARG A 6 0.67 3.35 -12.15
C ARG A 6 1.04 2.21 -11.18
N GLY A 7 1.72 1.16 -11.65
CA GLY A 7 2.14 0.04 -10.81
C GLY A 7 3.49 0.25 -10.14
N VAL A 8 3.74 -0.47 -9.04
CA VAL A 8 4.98 -0.35 -8.25
C VAL A 8 6.20 -1.02 -8.91
N SER A 9 6.00 -1.90 -9.89
CA SER A 9 7.06 -2.75 -10.45
C SER A 9 8.27 -1.97 -11.02
N PRO A 10 8.09 -0.88 -11.80
CA PRO A 10 9.23 -0.09 -12.28
C PRO A 10 9.98 0.63 -11.15
N ALA A 11 9.27 1.02 -10.08
CA ALA A 11 9.92 1.61 -8.91
C ALA A 11 10.78 0.58 -8.17
N LEU A 12 10.30 -0.66 -8.02
CA LEU A 12 11.09 -1.75 -7.44
C LEU A 12 12.30 -2.13 -8.31
N ALA A 13 12.16 -2.10 -9.64
CA ALA A 13 13.28 -2.31 -10.54
C ALA A 13 14.35 -1.21 -10.40
N LEU A 14 13.92 0.06 -10.31
CA LEU A 14 14.82 1.18 -10.09
C LEU A 14 15.48 1.12 -8.70
N ALA A 15 14.74 0.77 -7.66
CA ALA A 15 15.28 0.63 -6.31
C ALA A 15 16.40 -0.42 -6.24
N ARG A 16 16.22 -1.59 -6.88
CA ARG A 16 17.27 -2.62 -6.99
C ARG A 16 18.50 -2.13 -7.74
N ARG A 17 18.30 -1.31 -8.77
CA ARG A 17 19.41 -0.71 -9.52
C ARG A 17 20.18 0.30 -8.67
N LEU A 18 19.48 1.18 -7.96
CA LEU A 18 20.07 2.14 -7.02
C LEU A 18 20.81 1.43 -5.88
N GLU A 19 20.27 0.32 -5.37
CA GLU A 19 20.95 -0.50 -4.36
C GLU A 19 22.29 -1.02 -4.88
N ALA A 20 22.33 -1.49 -6.13
CA ALA A 20 23.55 -2.00 -6.76
C ALA A 20 24.56 -0.90 -7.13
N GLU A 21 24.10 0.28 -7.56
CA GLU A 21 24.96 1.37 -8.05
C GLU A 21 25.42 2.31 -6.92
N GLU A 22 24.57 2.57 -5.94
CA GLU A 22 24.75 3.62 -4.92
C GLU A 22 24.58 3.12 -3.48
N GLY A 23 24.22 1.84 -3.31
CA GLY A 23 24.06 1.20 -2.01
C GLY A 23 22.64 1.25 -1.44
N ALA A 24 22.43 0.47 -0.38
CA ALA A 24 21.11 0.26 0.23
C ALA A 24 20.42 1.55 0.71
N SER A 25 21.19 2.54 1.16
CA SER A 25 20.64 3.82 1.65
C SER A 25 19.95 4.61 0.54
N SER A 26 20.55 4.70 -0.64
CA SER A 26 19.96 5.41 -1.78
C SER A 26 18.66 4.75 -2.23
N ALA A 27 18.63 3.41 -2.24
CA ALA A 27 17.42 2.64 -2.52
C ALA A 27 16.32 2.84 -1.47
N LEU A 28 16.69 2.89 -0.18
CA LEU A 28 15.79 3.16 0.94
C LEU A 28 15.14 4.55 0.83
N ASP A 29 15.96 5.58 0.61
CA ASP A 29 15.48 6.96 0.49
C ASP A 29 14.61 7.16 -0.76
N PHE A 30 14.96 6.49 -1.85
CA PHE A 30 14.13 6.44 -3.05
C PHE A 30 12.76 5.80 -2.76
N LEU A 31 12.72 4.58 -2.19
CA LEU A 31 11.48 3.87 -1.90
C LEU A 31 10.61 4.64 -0.89
N ARG A 32 11.20 5.21 0.17
CA ARG A 32 10.50 6.06 1.14
C ARG A 32 9.80 7.24 0.45
N ARG A 33 10.50 7.95 -0.43
CA ARG A 33 9.90 9.07 -1.20
C ARG A 33 8.83 8.59 -2.18
N HIS A 34 9.08 7.50 -2.89
CA HIS A 34 8.16 6.99 -3.90
C HIS A 34 6.84 6.49 -3.28
N LEU A 35 6.92 5.70 -2.21
CA LEU A 35 5.75 5.10 -1.57
C LEU A 35 4.88 6.11 -0.82
N ARG A 36 5.46 7.22 -0.34
CA ARG A 36 4.67 8.36 0.17
C ARG A 36 3.74 8.97 -0.88
N GLN A 37 4.15 8.97 -2.15
CA GLN A 37 3.36 9.50 -3.26
C GLN A 37 2.44 8.42 -3.87
N ARG A 38 2.91 7.17 -3.90
CA ARG A 38 2.23 6.03 -4.53
C ARG A 38 2.28 4.81 -3.61
N PRO A 39 1.41 4.76 -2.59
CA PRO A 39 1.42 3.67 -1.61
C PRO A 39 1.05 2.34 -2.25
N SER A 40 1.73 1.29 -1.80
CA SER A 40 1.64 -0.07 -2.33
C SER A 40 2.11 -1.07 -1.28
N ILE A 41 1.28 -2.07 -0.98
CA ILE A 41 1.64 -3.16 -0.05
C ILE A 41 2.92 -3.87 -0.51
N ARG A 42 3.06 -4.14 -1.82
CA ARG A 42 4.27 -4.76 -2.38
C ARG A 42 5.50 -3.86 -2.27
N GLY A 43 5.31 -2.54 -2.36
CA GLY A 43 6.39 -1.59 -2.20
C GLY A 43 6.85 -1.47 -0.75
N GLU A 44 5.89 -1.47 0.17
CA GLU A 44 6.12 -1.45 1.61
C GLU A 44 6.87 -2.69 2.09
N ALA A 45 6.48 -3.88 1.64
CA ALA A 45 7.20 -5.12 1.92
C ALA A 45 8.68 -5.06 1.47
N ALA A 46 8.94 -4.53 0.27
CA ALA A 46 10.30 -4.37 -0.25
C ALA A 46 11.12 -3.33 0.56
N LEU A 47 10.47 -2.26 1.05
CA LEU A 47 11.11 -1.26 1.91
C LEU A 47 11.52 -1.87 3.26
N ILE A 48 10.67 -2.71 3.86
CA ILE A 48 10.98 -3.43 5.11
C ILE A 48 12.15 -4.38 4.90
N GLU A 49 12.11 -5.19 3.84
CA GLU A 49 13.16 -6.16 3.54
C GLU A 49 14.53 -5.48 3.33
N LEU A 50 14.55 -4.38 2.57
CA LEU A 50 15.76 -3.59 2.35
C LEU A 50 16.30 -2.97 3.65
N ALA A 51 15.42 -2.52 4.54
CA ALA A 51 15.81 -1.95 5.82
C ALA A 51 16.37 -3.00 6.78
N LEU A 52 15.80 -4.20 6.82
CA LEU A 52 16.29 -5.31 7.66
C LEU A 52 17.69 -5.79 7.24
N ARG A 53 18.04 -5.68 5.94
CA ARG A 53 19.38 -6.02 5.44
C ARG A 53 20.39 -4.89 5.61
N SER A 54 19.94 -3.67 5.86
CA SER A 54 20.80 -2.50 6.01
C SER A 54 21.28 -2.39 7.46
N ASP A 55 22.60 -2.31 7.67
CA ASP A 55 23.24 -2.16 8.99
C ASP A 55 23.07 -0.75 9.61
N ARG A 56 22.01 -0.02 9.22
CA ARG A 56 21.72 1.34 9.68
C ARG A 56 20.61 1.31 10.72
N ASP A 57 20.92 1.79 11.91
CA ASP A 57 19.99 1.97 13.03
C ASP A 57 19.05 3.18 12.85
N ASP A 58 18.43 3.34 11.67
CA ASP A 58 17.35 4.32 11.43
C ASP A 58 15.97 3.64 11.45
N ALA A 59 15.75 2.82 12.48
CA ALA A 59 14.48 2.15 12.71
C ALA A 59 13.34 3.18 12.84
N ARG A 60 13.61 4.34 13.44
CA ARG A 60 12.61 5.41 13.62
C ARG A 60 12.14 5.99 12.29
N GLY A 61 13.05 6.31 11.37
CA GLY A 61 12.69 6.81 10.04
C GLY A 61 11.90 5.80 9.22
N LEU A 62 12.20 4.50 9.38
CA LEU A 62 11.46 3.43 8.73
C LEU A 62 10.04 3.33 9.28
N LEU A 63 9.89 3.27 10.61
CA LEU A 63 8.59 3.16 11.28
C LEU A 63 7.65 4.32 10.91
N VAL A 64 8.18 5.55 10.85
CA VAL A 64 7.39 6.72 10.40
C VAL A 64 6.93 6.56 8.95
N ALA A 65 7.80 6.06 8.05
CA ALA A 65 7.42 5.82 6.66
C ALA A 65 6.35 4.72 6.53
N LEU A 66 6.47 3.63 7.30
CA LEU A 66 5.48 2.55 7.35
C LEU A 66 4.13 3.07 7.84
N GLN A 67 4.10 3.82 8.94
CA GLN A 67 2.87 4.41 9.47
C GLN A 67 2.14 5.24 8.41
N GLN A 68 2.86 6.11 7.70
CA GLN A 68 2.29 6.97 6.65
C GLN A 68 1.75 6.17 5.46
N ILE A 69 2.45 5.12 5.03
CA ILE A 69 2.00 4.28 3.91
C ILE A 69 0.75 3.50 4.32
N ASN A 70 0.76 2.94 5.54
CA ASN A 70 -0.35 2.16 6.07
C ASN A 70 -1.63 3.00 6.21
N GLU A 71 -1.55 4.24 6.72
CA GLU A 71 -2.67 5.18 6.75
C GLU A 71 -3.29 5.39 5.36
N GLN A 72 -2.46 5.58 4.33
CA GLN A 72 -2.95 5.76 2.95
C GLN A 72 -3.56 4.48 2.36
N LEU A 73 -3.08 3.31 2.78
CA LEU A 73 -3.64 2.01 2.38
C LEU A 73 -4.98 1.73 3.07
N ILE A 74 -5.12 2.09 4.35
CA ILE A 74 -6.37 2.01 5.11
C ILE A 74 -7.47 2.84 4.45
N VAL A 75 -7.16 4.06 3.99
CA VAL A 75 -8.09 4.93 3.23
C VAL A 75 -8.55 4.29 1.90
N ARG A 76 -7.79 3.33 1.37
CA ARG A 76 -8.11 2.59 0.13
C ARG A 76 -8.85 1.27 0.37
N SER A 77 -9.08 0.88 1.63
CA SER A 77 -9.96 -0.24 1.97
C SER A 77 -11.40 0.10 1.53
N PRO A 78 -12.14 -0.81 0.88
CA PRO A 78 -13.51 -0.52 0.45
C PRO A 78 -14.33 -0.11 1.66
N GLY A 79 -14.81 1.13 1.68
CA GLY A 79 -15.61 1.65 2.78
C GLY A 79 -16.94 0.91 2.96
N TYR A 80 -17.29 0.00 2.04
CA TYR A 80 -18.51 -0.79 2.08
C TYR A 80 -18.27 -2.26 1.72
N ARG A 81 -19.05 -3.17 2.32
CA ARG A 81 -19.07 -4.60 2.00
C ARG A 81 -20.50 -5.12 1.94
N CYS A 82 -20.77 -6.00 0.98
CA CYS A 82 -22.01 -6.76 0.91
C CYS A 82 -22.04 -7.82 2.02
N GLN A 83 -23.03 -7.75 2.91
CA GLN A 83 -23.22 -8.74 3.99
C GLN A 83 -23.73 -10.10 3.50
N SER A 84 -24.23 -10.18 2.26
CA SER A 84 -24.74 -11.44 1.69
C SER A 84 -23.67 -12.25 0.94
N CYS A 85 -22.72 -11.58 0.26
CA CYS A 85 -21.74 -12.27 -0.61
C CYS A 85 -20.29 -11.79 -0.44
N GLY A 86 -20.03 -10.80 0.42
CA GLY A 86 -18.68 -10.29 0.68
C GLY A 86 -18.14 -9.29 -0.35
N PHE A 87 -18.89 -8.93 -1.40
CA PHE A 87 -18.46 -7.94 -2.40
C PHE A 87 -18.06 -6.61 -1.75
N GLY A 88 -16.82 -6.18 -1.96
CA GLY A 88 -16.29 -4.90 -1.46
C GLY A 88 -16.53 -3.75 -2.44
N ALA A 89 -17.00 -2.61 -1.94
CA ALA A 89 -17.27 -1.42 -2.73
C ALA A 89 -16.63 -0.17 -2.10
N ARG A 90 -16.18 0.75 -2.95
CA ARG A 90 -15.64 2.04 -2.53
C ARG A 90 -16.71 3.14 -2.44
N ALA A 91 -17.89 2.87 -3.01
CA ALA A 91 -19.07 3.73 -2.96
C ALA A 91 -20.30 2.90 -2.60
N HIS A 92 -21.34 3.55 -2.10
CA HIS A 92 -22.59 2.88 -1.77
C HIS A 92 -23.33 2.46 -3.04
N HIS A 93 -23.66 1.17 -3.15
CA HIS A 93 -24.55 0.65 -4.19
C HIS A 93 -25.80 0.09 -3.54
N TRP A 94 -26.96 0.60 -3.97
CA TRP A 94 -28.26 0.12 -3.49
C TRP A 94 -28.53 -1.34 -3.85
N GLN A 95 -28.04 -1.77 -5.01
CA GLN A 95 -28.02 -3.17 -5.44
C GLN A 95 -26.59 -3.67 -5.52
N CYS A 96 -26.30 -4.82 -4.91
CA CYS A 96 -24.99 -5.45 -4.99
C CYS A 96 -24.65 -5.86 -6.43
N PRO A 97 -23.56 -5.35 -7.04
CA PRO A 97 -23.18 -5.73 -8.40
C PRO A 97 -22.87 -7.23 -8.58
N SER A 98 -22.48 -7.92 -7.51
CA SER A 98 -22.13 -9.34 -7.52
C SER A 98 -23.37 -10.24 -7.34
N CYS A 99 -24.00 -10.26 -6.17
CA CYS A 99 -25.13 -11.15 -5.88
C CYS A 99 -26.51 -10.57 -6.26
N LYS A 100 -26.57 -9.35 -6.78
CA LYS A 100 -27.81 -8.65 -7.21
C LYS A 100 -28.84 -8.38 -6.11
N GLN A 101 -28.51 -8.66 -4.85
CA GLN A 101 -29.32 -8.36 -3.67
C GLN A 101 -29.40 -6.84 -3.43
N TRP A 102 -30.56 -6.35 -3.03
CA TRP A 102 -30.75 -4.96 -2.61
C TRP A 102 -30.44 -4.76 -1.12
N ALA A 103 -30.02 -3.55 -0.75
CA ALA A 103 -29.77 -3.10 0.63
C ALA A 103 -28.75 -3.93 1.44
N SER A 104 -27.94 -4.76 0.77
CA SER A 104 -26.98 -5.67 1.39
C SER A 104 -25.58 -5.06 1.58
N ILE A 105 -25.26 -3.96 0.90
CA ILE A 105 -23.98 -3.27 1.01
C ILE A 105 -24.02 -2.32 2.20
N LYS A 106 -23.19 -2.57 3.22
CA LYS A 106 -23.09 -1.77 4.45
C LYS A 106 -21.70 -1.17 4.58
N PRO A 107 -21.55 -0.01 5.25
CA PRO A 107 -20.23 0.54 5.55
C PRO A 107 -19.42 -0.49 6.35
N LEU A 108 -18.14 -0.65 6.00
CA LEU A 108 -17.19 -1.32 6.87
C LEU A 108 -16.76 -0.32 7.95
N PRO A 109 -16.90 -0.63 9.25
CA PRO A 109 -16.31 0.20 10.28
C PRO A 109 -14.79 0.27 10.03
N HIS A 110 -14.22 1.46 10.20
CA HIS A 110 -12.79 1.74 10.00
C HIS A 110 -11.93 1.12 11.10
N VAL A 111 -12.00 -0.20 11.25
CA VAL A 111 -11.11 -1.07 12.00
C VAL A 111 -11.38 -2.46 11.42
N ALA A 112 -10.39 -3.01 10.71
CA ALA A 112 -10.40 -4.42 10.38
C ALA A 112 -10.01 -5.18 11.65
N ILE A 113 -10.98 -5.74 12.39
CA ILE A 113 -10.73 -6.89 13.26
C ILE A 113 -11.96 -7.81 13.17
N GLU A 114 -11.68 -9.04 12.72
CA GLU A 114 -12.50 -10.26 12.58
C GLU A 114 -13.71 -10.26 11.62
#